data_AF-A0A2P2LC02-F1
#
_entry.id   AF-A0A2P2LC02-F1
#
_cell.length_a   1.000
_cell.length_b   1.000
_cell.length_c   1.000
_cell.angle_alpha   90.00
_cell.angle_beta   90.00
_cell.angle_gamma   90.00
#
_symmetry.space_group_name_H-M   'P 1'
#
loop_
_entity.id
_entity.type
_entity.pdbx_description
1 polymer ?
#
loop_
_entity_poly.entity_id
_entity_poly.type
_entity_poly.pdbx_seq_one_letter_code
_entity_poly.pdbx_strand_id
1 'polypeptide(L)'
;MLPTASKGRSSSSASRPNPVFPQYLRRIVKWQQMDIEYTFWQMLHLCTSPKVVYQHTKYHKQTKNQWARDDPAFVVICSLLLAMATLAYCAAYDHSAGHAVFVVISVLLVHFLMTGIVLATFCW
;
A
#
# COMPACT_ATOMS: atom_id res chain seq x y z
N MET A 1 39.63 -46.84 -23.25
CA MET A 1 39.66 -47.59 -21.99
C MET A 1 39.40 -46.62 -20.84
N LEU A 2 38.33 -46.87 -20.07
CA LEU A 2 38.01 -46.52 -18.66
C LEU A 2 38.43 -45.16 -18.04
N PRO A 3 37.83 -44.71 -16.91
CA PRO A 3 36.41 -44.52 -16.53
C PRO A 3 36.22 -43.12 -15.86
N THR A 4 35.04 -42.64 -15.46
CA THR A 4 34.51 -42.78 -14.09
C THR A 4 33.26 -41.92 -13.90
N ALA A 5 32.31 -42.47 -13.14
CA ALA A 5 31.00 -41.92 -12.83
C ALA A 5 31.06 -40.70 -11.89
N SER A 6 30.21 -39.70 -12.13
CA SER A 6 29.86 -38.69 -11.13
C SER A 6 28.50 -39.00 -10.50
N LYS A 7 28.55 -39.15 -9.19
CA LYS A 7 27.51 -39.58 -8.27
C LYS A 7 26.37 -38.55 -8.23
N GLY A 8 25.17 -38.97 -8.65
CA GLY A 8 23.95 -38.18 -8.48
C GLY A 8 23.67 -37.93 -7.01
N ARG A 9 23.71 -36.66 -6.59
CA ARG A 9 23.33 -36.23 -5.25
C ARG A 9 21.87 -35.78 -5.32
N SER A 10 20.96 -36.69 -4.95
CA SER A 10 19.56 -36.39 -4.73
C SER A 10 19.43 -35.49 -3.49
N SER A 11 19.30 -34.18 -3.70
CA SER A 11 18.95 -33.23 -2.66
C SER A 11 17.48 -33.41 -2.30
N SER A 12 17.22 -34.03 -1.15
CA SER A 12 15.91 -34.09 -0.52
C SER A 12 15.52 -32.69 -0.02
N SER A 13 14.84 -31.92 -0.86
CA SER A 13 14.28 -30.61 -0.52
C SER A 13 13.08 -30.78 0.41
N ALA A 14 13.34 -30.88 1.72
CA ALA A 14 12.30 -30.76 2.74
C ALA A 14 11.65 -29.37 2.63
N SER A 15 10.41 -29.34 2.15
CA SER A 15 9.56 -28.15 2.05
C SER A 15 9.28 -27.60 3.45
N ARG A 16 10.10 -26.65 3.90
CA ARG A 16 9.82 -25.84 5.09
C ARG A 16 8.59 -24.96 4.80
N PRO A 17 7.49 -25.05 5.57
CA PRO A 17 6.37 -24.15 5.40
C PRO A 17 6.83 -22.74 5.80
N ASN A 18 6.89 -21.84 4.81
CA ASN A 18 7.26 -20.45 5.00
C ASN A 18 6.01 -19.71 5.51
N PRO A 19 5.99 -19.15 6.73
CA PRO A 19 4.85 -18.37 7.19
C PRO A 19 4.83 -17.04 6.42
N VAL A 20 4.00 -16.98 5.38
CA VAL A 20 3.85 -15.83 4.47
C VAL A 20 3.35 -14.57 5.19
N PHE A 21 2.54 -14.72 6.23
CA PHE A 21 1.89 -13.60 6.92
C PHE A 21 2.83 -12.67 7.73
N PRO A 22 3.73 -13.17 8.60
CA PRO A 22 4.65 -12.31 9.37
C PRO A 22 5.69 -11.58 8.52
N GLN A 23 5.94 -12.01 7.27
CA GLN A 23 6.83 -11.31 6.34
C GLN A 23 6.14 -10.13 5.63
N TYR A 24 4.83 -10.22 5.37
CA TYR A 24 4.04 -9.13 4.76
C TYR A 24 3.89 -7.93 5.72
N LEU A 25 3.61 -8.18 7.01
CA LEU A 25 3.55 -7.12 8.02
C LEU A 25 4.91 -6.45 8.25
N ARG A 26 6.01 -7.21 8.17
CA ARG A 26 7.37 -6.66 8.28
C ARG A 26 7.77 -5.79 7.07
N ARG A 27 7.13 -5.96 5.91
CA ARG A 27 7.32 -5.11 4.71
C ARG A 27 6.47 -3.84 4.70
N ILE A 28 5.30 -3.85 5.34
CA ILE A 28 4.46 -2.64 5.53
C ILE A 28 5.19 -1.58 6.37
N VAL A 29 6.14 -2.00 7.21
CA VAL A 29 6.97 -1.13 8.07
C VAL A 29 8.35 -0.85 7.44
N LYS A 30 8.45 -0.78 6.11
CA LYS A 30 9.61 -0.17 5.46
C LYS A 30 9.23 1.20 4.90
N TRP A 31 8.96 2.14 5.82
CA TRP A 31 8.76 3.55 5.52
C TRP A 31 9.85 4.13 4.61
N GLN A 32 11.09 3.65 4.75
CA GLN A 32 12.25 4.14 4.02
C GLN A 32 12.28 3.73 2.53
N GLN A 33 11.56 2.67 2.13
CA GLN A 33 11.46 2.28 0.71
C GLN A 33 10.24 2.88 0.02
N MET A 34 9.43 3.67 0.74
CA MET A 34 8.21 4.25 0.22
C MET A 34 8.51 5.64 -0.35
N ASP A 35 8.10 5.89 -1.60
CA ASP A 35 8.28 7.18 -2.28
C ASP A 35 7.28 8.23 -1.75
N ILE A 36 7.39 8.59 -0.47
CA ILE A 36 6.41 9.45 0.24
C ILE A 36 6.39 10.86 -0.35
N GLU A 37 7.55 11.46 -0.55
CA GLU A 37 7.67 12.83 -1.06
C GLU A 37 7.10 12.94 -2.47
N TYR A 38 7.51 12.03 -3.36
CA TYR A 38 7.01 12.00 -4.73
C TYR A 38 5.49 11.77 -4.77
N THR A 39 4.98 10.86 -3.93
CA THR A 39 3.54 10.59 -3.86
C THR A 39 2.77 11.78 -3.29
N PHE A 40 3.30 12.48 -2.30
CA PHE A 40 2.70 13.68 -1.73
C PHE A 40 2.58 14.80 -2.79
N TRP A 41 3.67 15.07 -3.52
CA TRP A 41 3.64 16.01 -4.63
C TRP A 41 2.67 15.57 -5.72
N GLN A 42 2.62 14.29 -6.04
CA GLN A 42 1.67 13.74 -7.00
C GLN A 42 0.22 13.94 -6.56
N MET A 43 -0.09 13.76 -5.28
CA MET A 43 -1.42 14.04 -4.72
C MET A 43 -1.78 15.53 -4.81
N LEU A 44 -0.84 16.42 -4.48
CA LEU A 44 -1.05 17.87 -4.62
C LEU A 44 -1.25 18.30 -6.07
N HIS A 45 -0.45 17.75 -6.99
CA HIS A 45 -0.61 17.97 -8.42
C HIS A 45 -1.92 17.38 -8.95
N LEU A 46 -2.44 16.30 -8.36
CA LEU A 46 -3.75 15.78 -8.74
C LEU A 46 -4.86 16.80 -8.44
N CYS A 47 -4.76 17.53 -7.33
CA CYS A 47 -5.72 18.56 -6.95
C CYS A 47 -5.53 19.89 -7.71
N THR A 48 -4.29 20.26 -8.05
CA THR A 48 -3.96 21.57 -8.65
C THR A 48 -3.78 21.51 -10.18
N SER A 49 -3.09 20.50 -10.69
CA SER A 49 -2.70 20.37 -12.10
C SER A 49 -2.63 18.91 -12.57
N PRO A 50 -3.78 18.26 -12.82
CA PRO A 50 -3.85 16.82 -13.10
C PRO A 50 -3.13 16.40 -14.39
N LYS A 51 -2.87 17.36 -15.30
CA LYS A 51 -2.13 17.14 -16.55
C LYS A 51 -0.73 16.57 -16.30
N VAL A 52 -0.05 17.03 -15.26
CA VAL A 52 1.33 16.61 -14.94
C VAL A 52 1.34 15.14 -14.50
N VAL A 53 0.44 14.79 -13.57
CA VAL A 53 0.29 13.41 -13.07
C VAL A 53 -0.09 12.44 -14.18
N TYR A 54 -0.96 12.87 -15.09
CA TYR A 54 -1.34 12.06 -16.24
C TYR A 54 -0.15 11.77 -17.17
N GLN A 55 0.69 12.77 -17.46
CA GLN A 55 1.89 12.59 -18.27
C GLN A 55 2.87 11.59 -17.64
N HIS A 56 3.11 11.70 -16.32
CA HIS A 56 3.95 10.74 -15.60
C HIS A 56 3.39 9.31 -15.66
N THR A 57 2.08 9.16 -15.46
CA THR A 57 1.43 7.84 -15.50
C THR A 57 1.47 7.24 -16.91
N LYS A 58 1.24 8.05 -17.94
CA LYS A 58 1.32 7.63 -19.34
C LYS A 58 2.75 7.19 -19.72
N TYR A 59 3.76 7.92 -19.28
CA TYR A 59 5.17 7.55 -19.49
C TYR A 59 5.53 6.24 -18.78
N HIS A 60 5.05 6.06 -17.54
CA HIS A 60 5.24 4.81 -16.79
C HIS A 60 4.58 3.62 -17.49
N LYS A 61 3.39 3.83 -18.06
CA LYS A 61 2.71 2.81 -18.87
C LYS A 61 3.50 2.44 -20.12
N GLN A 62 4.09 3.41 -20.82
CA GLN A 62 4.87 3.13 -22.03
C GLN A 62 6.16 2.36 -21.73
N THR A 63 6.80 2.61 -20.59
CA THR A 63 8.08 2.02 -20.22
C THR A 63 7.96 0.66 -19.51
N LYS A 64 6.95 0.46 -18.66
CA LYS A 64 6.76 -0.79 -17.89
C LYS A 64 5.49 -1.57 -18.23
N ASN A 65 4.65 -1.05 -19.12
CA ASN A 65 3.38 -1.65 -19.53
C ASN A 65 2.40 -2.00 -18.37
N GLN A 66 2.55 -1.39 -17.20
CA GLN A 66 1.65 -1.59 -16.06
C GLN A 66 0.97 -0.28 -15.64
N TRP A 67 -0.31 -0.38 -15.29
CA TRP A 67 -1.10 0.72 -14.71
C TRP A 67 -1.09 0.72 -13.19
N ALA A 68 -0.86 -0.46 -12.59
CA ALA A 68 -0.82 -0.62 -11.15
C ALA A 68 0.45 0.04 -10.58
N ARG A 69 0.26 0.74 -9.47
CA ARG A 69 1.33 1.26 -8.64
C ARG A 69 1.62 0.22 -7.55
N ASP A 70 2.87 -0.22 -7.45
CA ASP A 70 3.28 -1.31 -6.56
C ASP A 70 3.54 -0.83 -5.11
N ASP A 71 3.65 0.49 -4.88
CA ASP A 71 3.90 1.09 -3.57
C ASP A 71 2.60 1.49 -2.84
N PRO A 72 2.45 1.16 -1.54
CA PRO A 72 1.28 1.52 -0.74
C PRO A 72 1.25 3.00 -0.30
N ALA A 73 2.18 3.83 -0.80
CA ALA A 73 2.42 5.21 -0.34
C ALA A 73 1.16 6.07 -0.40
N PHE A 74 0.39 5.95 -1.49
CA PHE A 74 -0.80 6.76 -1.72
C PHE A 74 -1.86 6.51 -0.64
N VAL A 75 -2.11 5.24 -0.30
CA VAL A 75 -3.09 4.84 0.72
C VAL A 75 -2.65 5.32 2.10
N VAL A 76 -1.35 5.23 2.40
CA VAL A 76 -0.81 5.70 3.70
C VAL A 76 -0.99 7.20 3.86
N ILE A 77 -0.61 8.00 2.86
CA ILE A 77 -0.75 9.47 2.93
C ILE A 77 -2.24 9.86 3.01
N CYS A 78 -3.12 9.25 2.21
CA CYS A 78 -4.57 9.46 2.30
C CYS A 78 -5.11 9.14 3.69
N SER A 79 -4.72 8.00 4.27
CA SER A 79 -5.16 7.60 5.61
C SER A 79 -4.66 8.57 6.69
N LEU A 80 -3.45 9.11 6.57
CA LEU A 80 -2.90 10.11 7.50
C LEU A 80 -3.65 11.44 7.40
N LEU A 81 -3.92 11.93 6.18
CA LEU A 81 -4.71 13.14 5.97
C LEU A 81 -6.14 12.98 6.51
N LEU A 82 -6.76 11.82 6.27
CA LEU A 82 -8.09 11.50 6.76
C LEU A 82 -8.11 11.40 8.29
N ALA A 83 -7.09 10.76 8.90
CA ALA A 83 -6.95 10.72 10.34
C ALA A 83 -6.84 12.13 10.94
N MET A 84 -6.00 13.01 10.38
CA MET A 84 -5.90 14.40 10.84
C MET A 84 -7.22 15.17 10.70
N ALA A 85 -7.93 15.01 9.58
CA ALA A 85 -9.23 15.65 9.39
C ALA A 85 -10.28 15.16 10.39
N THR A 86 -10.34 13.85 10.63
CA THR A 86 -11.25 13.26 11.63
C THR A 86 -10.88 13.65 13.06
N LEU A 87 -9.59 13.72 13.39
CA LEU A 87 -9.13 14.21 14.69
C LEU A 87 -9.49 15.68 14.90
N ALA A 88 -9.31 16.53 13.89
CA ALA A 88 -9.72 17.93 13.96
C ALA A 88 -11.24 18.08 14.14
N TYR A 89 -12.02 17.24 13.45
CA TYR A 89 -13.48 17.17 13.64
C TYR A 89 -13.83 16.74 15.08
N CYS A 90 -13.21 15.68 15.59
CA CYS A 90 -13.46 15.23 16.96
C CYS A 90 -13.02 16.28 18.00
N ALA A 91 -11.91 16.98 17.77
CA ALA A 91 -11.46 18.05 18.65
C ALA A 91 -12.40 19.27 18.68
N ALA A 92 -13.09 19.54 17.57
CA ALA A 92 -14.04 20.66 17.49
C ALA A 92 -15.43 20.31 18.05
N TYR A 93 -15.88 19.06 17.92
CA TYR A 93 -17.28 18.68 18.17
C TYR A 93 -17.49 17.57 19.21
N ASP A 94 -16.47 16.81 19.60
CA ASP A 94 -16.61 15.68 20.52
C ASP A 94 -16.06 16.03 21.91
N HIS A 95 -16.79 15.64 22.96
CA HIS A 95 -16.41 15.85 24.36
C HIS A 95 -15.79 14.58 24.98
N SER A 96 -15.93 13.42 24.33
CA SER A 96 -15.45 12.13 24.84
C SER A 96 -14.27 11.61 24.01
N ALA A 97 -13.10 11.50 24.65
CA ALA A 97 -11.89 10.97 24.01
C ALA A 97 -12.07 9.52 23.50
N GLY A 98 -12.87 8.71 24.20
CA GLY A 98 -13.16 7.33 23.78
C GLY A 98 -13.99 7.27 22.49
N HIS A 99 -14.95 8.18 22.36
CA HIS A 99 -15.81 8.26 21.18
C HIS A 99 -15.01 8.79 19.97
N ALA A 100 -14.13 9.77 20.19
CA ALA A 100 -13.21 10.27 19.18
C ALA A 100 -12.31 9.17 18.59
N VAL A 101 -11.70 8.32 19.44
CA VAL A 101 -10.86 7.21 18.96
C VAL A 101 -11.66 6.20 18.14
N PHE A 102 -12.88 5.86 18.59
CA PHE A 102 -13.77 4.96 17.84
C PHE A 102 -14.12 5.52 16.46
N VAL A 103 -14.42 6.82 16.37
CA VAL A 103 -14.72 7.51 15.11
C VAL A 103 -13.53 7.45 14.15
N VAL A 104 -12.32 7.77 14.63
CA VAL A 104 -11.11 7.73 13.79
C VAL A 104 -10.87 6.32 13.24
N ILE A 105 -10.94 5.29 14.08
CA ILE A 105 -10.72 3.90 13.65
C ILE A 105 -11.80 3.46 12.67
N SER A 106 -13.07 3.77 12.94
CA SER A 106 -14.20 3.43 12.07
C SER A 106 -14.06 4.09 10.70
N VAL A 107 -13.70 5.38 10.64
CA VAL A 107 -13.51 6.09 9.37
C VAL A 107 -12.37 5.50 8.56
N LEU A 108 -11.25 5.16 9.19
CA LEU A 108 -10.09 4.60 8.47
C LEU A 108 -10.33 3.15 7.99
N LEU A 109 -10.81 2.27 8.86
CA LEU A 109 -10.92 0.84 8.54
C LEU A 109 -12.22 0.51 7.81
N VAL A 110 -13.34 1.06 8.26
CA VAL A 110 -14.66 0.73 7.68
C VAL A 110 -14.93 1.65 6.50
N HIS A 111 -14.90 2.96 6.69
CA HIS A 111 -15.32 3.86 5.62
C HIS A 111 -14.29 3.97 4.50
N PHE A 112 -13.01 4.06 4.79
CA PHE A 112 -12.00 4.21 3.74
C PHE A 112 -11.58 2.87 3.13
N LEU A 113 -11.19 1.89 3.95
CA LEU A 113 -10.68 0.61 3.43
C LEU A 113 -11.80 -0.30 2.89
N MET A 114 -12.89 -0.53 3.63
CA MET A 114 -13.94 -1.45 3.16
C MET A 114 -14.65 -0.90 1.92
N THR A 115 -15.00 0.39 1.89
CA THR A 115 -15.64 0.96 0.68
C THR A 115 -14.68 0.93 -0.51
N GLY A 116 -13.38 1.17 -0.30
CA GLY A 116 -12.37 1.05 -1.34
C GLY A 116 -12.29 -0.36 -1.93
N ILE A 117 -12.30 -1.40 -1.08
CA ILE A 117 -12.33 -2.79 -1.52
C ILE A 117 -13.61 -3.08 -2.32
N VAL A 118 -14.77 -2.67 -1.79
CA VAL A 118 -16.07 -2.90 -2.42
C VAL A 118 -16.15 -2.21 -3.79
N LEU A 119 -15.72 -0.95 -3.89
CA LEU A 119 -15.66 -0.23 -5.17
C LEU A 119 -14.70 -0.91 -6.15
N ALA A 120 -13.53 -1.37 -5.68
CA ALA A 120 -12.57 -2.08 -6.51
C ALA A 120 -13.14 -3.41 -7.05
N THR A 121 -13.97 -4.10 -6.27
CA THR A 121 -14.64 -5.33 -6.73
C THR A 121 -15.76 -5.07 -7.73
N PHE A 122 -16.48 -3.95 -7.62
CA PHE A 122 -17.55 -3.60 -8.56
C PHE A 122 -17.03 -3.00 -9.86
N CYS A 123 -15.92 -2.27 -9.82
CA CYS A 123 -15.33 -1.58 -10.96
C CYS A 123 -14.16 -2.35 -11.61
N TRP A 124 -14.12 -3.68 -11.42
CA TRP A 124 -13.13 -4.55 -12.07
C TRP A 124 -13.37 -4.71 -13.57
#